data_AF-A0A7Z9X057-F1
#
_entry.id   AF-A0A7Z9X057-F1
#
_cell.length_a   1.000
_cell.length_b   1.000
_cell.length_c   1.000
_cell.angle_alpha   90.00
_cell.angle_beta   90.00
_cell.angle_gamma   90.00
#
_symmetry.space_group_name_H-M   'P 1'
#
loop_
_entity.id
_entity.type
_entity.pdbx_description
1 polymer ?
#
loop_
_entity_poly.entity_id
_entity_poly.type
_entity_poly.pdbx_seq_one_letter_code
_entity_poly.pdbx_strand_id
1 'polypeptide(L)'
;RRLVFDAGDYIEDLMTLCDADITTQNSKRYKRYRKNFQIVREKIKEVEERDRIRNFQPPISGELIMKTFNIKPSREIGLIKEAVKEAILDGKIPNEYDACFQFMQEEGKKLGLVIHSK
;
A
#
# COMPACT_ATOMS: atom_id res chain seq x y z
N ARG A 1 -10.47 5.57 -7.46
CA ARG A 1 -9.59 5.97 -6.35
C ARG A 1 -10.40 6.52 -5.17
N ARG A 2 -10.99 7.72 -5.23
CA ARG A 2 -11.79 8.26 -4.10
C ARG A 2 -12.89 7.31 -3.61
N LEU A 3 -13.70 6.76 -4.53
CA LEU A 3 -14.74 5.77 -4.19
C LEU A 3 -14.20 4.51 -3.49
N VAL A 4 -13.02 4.03 -3.86
CA VAL A 4 -12.39 2.85 -3.23
C VAL A 4 -11.88 3.19 -1.84
N PHE A 5 -11.29 4.38 -1.69
CA PHE A 5 -10.82 4.88 -0.40
C PHE A 5 -11.97 5.13 0.59
N ASP A 6 -13.06 5.75 0.12
CA ASP A 6 -14.21 6.07 0.97
C ASP A 6 -15.02 4.81 1.35
N ALA A 7 -15.15 3.84 0.43
CA ALA A 7 -15.87 2.59 0.69
C ALA A 7 -15.03 1.59 1.50
N GLY A 8 -13.71 1.63 1.38
CA GLY A 8 -12.79 0.74 2.09
C GLY A 8 -13.17 -0.73 1.90
N ASP A 9 -13.37 -1.43 3.02
CA ASP A 9 -13.73 -2.84 3.05
C ASP A 9 -15.13 -3.15 2.47
N TYR A 10 -16.01 -2.15 2.40
CA TYR A 10 -17.38 -2.31 1.88
C TYR A 10 -17.48 -2.14 0.36
N ILE A 11 -16.36 -1.99 -0.34
CA ILE A 11 -16.35 -1.76 -1.79
C ILE A 11 -17.04 -2.89 -2.57
N GLU A 12 -16.82 -4.14 -2.20
CA GLU A 12 -17.41 -5.29 -2.89
C GLU A 12 -18.92 -5.40 -2.62
N ASP A 13 -19.36 -5.11 -1.40
CA ASP A 13 -20.77 -5.08 -1.02
C ASP A 13 -21.52 -3.96 -1.77
N LEU A 14 -20.91 -2.77 -1.85
CA LEU A 14 -21.44 -1.64 -2.61
C LEU A 14 -21.57 -2.00 -4.10
N MET A 15 -20.58 -2.67 -4.68
CA MET A 15 -20.62 -3.10 -6.07
C MET A 15 -21.68 -4.16 -6.32
N THR A 16 -21.94 -5.03 -5.36
CA THR A 16 -22.97 -6.07 -5.41
C THR A 16 -24.37 -5.46 -5.35
N LEU A 17 -24.59 -4.52 -4.44
CA LEU A 17 -25.83 -3.75 -4.35
C LEU A 17 -26.11 -3.01 -5.67
N CYS A 18 -25.11 -2.31 -6.21
CA CYS A 18 -25.23 -1.58 -7.46
C CYS A 18 -25.54 -2.49 -8.67
N ASP A 19 -24.98 -3.71 -8.74
CA ASP A 19 -25.30 -4.65 -9.84
C ASP A 19 -26.73 -5.18 -9.72
N ALA A 20 -27.19 -5.44 -8.50
CA ALA A 20 -28.56 -5.88 -8.22
C ALA A 20 -29.60 -4.83 -8.59
N ASP A 21 -29.29 -3.54 -8.41
CA ASP A 21 -30.15 -2.41 -8.76
C ASP A 21 -30.32 -2.17 -10.26
N ILE A 22 -29.54 -2.85 -11.12
CA ILE A 22 -29.71 -2.81 -12.59
C ILE A 22 -30.93 -3.65 -12.98
N THR A 23 -32.12 -3.15 -12.64
CA THR A 23 -33.41 -3.79 -12.91
C THR A 23 -34.15 -3.00 -13.98
N THR A 24 -33.89 -3.32 -15.25
CA THR A 24 -34.63 -2.72 -16.36
C THR A 24 -35.17 -3.79 -17.30
N GLN A 25 -36.45 -3.69 -17.63
CA GLN A 25 -37.10 -4.58 -18.61
C GLN A 25 -36.57 -4.35 -20.03
N ASN A 26 -35.94 -3.21 -20.30
CA ASN A 26 -35.34 -2.94 -21.61
C ASN A 26 -33.99 -3.67 -21.74
N SER A 27 -33.98 -4.77 -22.51
CA SER A 27 -32.82 -5.62 -22.70
C SER A 27 -31.58 -4.90 -23.27
N LYS A 28 -31.77 -3.87 -24.11
CA LYS A 28 -30.66 -3.07 -24.66
C LYS A 28 -30.03 -2.20 -23.57
N ARG A 29 -30.84 -1.56 -22.73
CA ARG A 29 -30.37 -0.74 -21.59
C ARG A 29 -29.69 -1.61 -20.54
N TYR A 30 -30.28 -2.76 -20.22
CA TYR A 30 -29.71 -3.74 -19.29
C TYR A 30 -28.27 -4.13 -19.68
N LYS A 31 -28.10 -4.60 -20.93
CA LYS A 31 -26.78 -4.99 -21.45
C LYS A 31 -25.77 -3.83 -21.42
N ARG A 32 -26.21 -2.61 -21.76
CA ARG A 32 -25.35 -1.42 -21.75
C ARG A 32 -24.89 -1.06 -20.34
N TYR A 33 -25.80 -1.00 -19.37
CA TYR A 33 -25.47 -0.62 -18.00
C TYR A 33 -24.59 -1.67 -17.33
N ARG A 34 -24.92 -2.95 -17.48
CA ARG A 34 -24.12 -4.03 -16.92
C ARG A 34 -22.71 -4.07 -17.52
N LYS A 35 -22.57 -3.88 -18.84
CA LYS A 35 -21.25 -3.78 -19.49
C LYS A 35 -20.44 -2.61 -18.95
N ASN A 36 -21.04 -1.43 -18.82
CA ASN A 36 -20.36 -0.26 -18.26
C ASN A 36 -19.96 -0.49 -16.81
N PHE A 37 -20.81 -1.15 -16.03
CA PHE A 37 -20.55 -1.47 -14.63
C PHE A 37 -19.40 -2.48 -14.48
N GLN A 38 -19.32 -3.47 -15.37
CA GLN A 38 -18.21 -4.42 -15.43
C GLN A 38 -16.87 -3.70 -15.69
N ILE A 39 -16.84 -2.72 -16.60
CA ILE A 39 -15.64 -1.89 -16.84
C ILE A 39 -15.23 -1.13 -15.58
N VAL A 40 -16.19 -0.64 -14.79
CA VAL A 40 -15.90 0.03 -13.50
C VAL A 40 -15.28 -0.94 -12.50
N ARG A 41 -15.83 -2.16 -12.37
CA ARG A 41 -15.26 -3.22 -11.51
C ARG A 41 -13.82 -3.56 -11.90
N GLU A 42 -13.53 -3.72 -13.18
CA GLU A 42 -12.17 -3.99 -13.66
C GLU A 42 -11.19 -2.86 -13.30
N LYS A 43 -11.60 -1.61 -13.50
CA LYS A 43 -10.79 -0.44 -13.14
C LYS A 43 -10.56 -0.32 -11.63
N ILE A 44 -11.53 -0.72 -10.80
CA ILE A 44 -11.36 -0.73 -9.35
C ILE A 44 -10.28 -1.72 -8.95
N LYS A 45 -10.34 -2.96 -9.48
CA LYS A 45 -9.31 -3.98 -9.21
C LYS A 45 -7.91 -3.53 -9.61
N GLU A 46 -7.77 -2.92 -10.79
CA GLU A 46 -6.49 -2.37 -11.25
C GLU A 46 -5.97 -1.29 -10.29
N VAL A 47 -6.85 -0.39 -9.83
CA VAL A 47 -6.50 0.67 -8.89
C VAL A 47 -6.11 0.09 -7.53
N GLU A 48 -6.87 -0.86 -7.00
CA GLU A 48 -6.57 -1.51 -5.72
C GLU A 48 -5.27 -2.30 -5.75
N GLU A 49 -4.97 -3.00 -6.84
CA GLU A 49 -3.71 -3.72 -6.98
C GLU A 49 -2.51 -2.76 -7.00
N ARG A 50 -2.65 -1.66 -7.74
CA ARG A 50 -1.63 -0.58 -7.76
C ARG A 50 -1.51 0.11 -6.40
N ASP A 51 -2.61 0.29 -5.68
CA ASP A 51 -2.61 0.94 -4.38
C ASP A 51 -2.17 -0.01 -3.25
N ARG A 52 -2.39 -1.33 -3.33
CA ARG A 52 -1.84 -2.32 -2.38
C ARG A 52 -0.32 -2.31 -2.38
N ILE A 53 0.29 -2.24 -3.56
CA ILE A 53 1.75 -2.10 -3.70
C ILE A 53 2.23 -0.77 -3.09
N ARG A 54 1.46 0.31 -3.27
CA ARG A 54 1.81 1.65 -2.76
C ARG A 54 1.54 1.84 -1.26
N ASN A 55 0.54 1.19 -0.69
CA ASN A 55 0.15 1.33 0.70
C ASN A 55 0.85 0.33 1.61
N PHE A 56 1.70 -0.54 1.06
CA PHE A 56 2.55 -1.40 1.85
C PHE A 56 3.40 -0.56 2.81
N GLN A 57 3.16 -0.71 4.11
CA GLN A 57 3.92 -0.02 5.15
C GLN A 57 4.93 -1.00 5.76
N PRO A 58 6.23 -0.65 5.80
CA PRO A 58 7.20 -1.47 6.50
C PRO A 58 6.91 -1.48 8.01
N PRO A 59 7.25 -2.57 8.73
CA PRO A 59 7.02 -2.70 10.17
C PRO A 59 7.94 -1.80 11.03
N ILE A 60 8.75 -0.94 10.38
CA ILE A 60 9.69 -0.03 11.02
C ILE A 60 9.10 1.38 11.07
N SER A 61 8.93 1.91 12.29
CA SER A 61 8.53 3.30 12.49
C SER A 61 9.72 4.26 12.32
N GLY A 62 9.42 5.51 11.97
CA GLY A 62 10.48 6.54 11.87
C GLY A 62 11.12 6.86 13.21
N GLU A 63 10.36 6.73 14.29
CA GLU A 63 10.86 6.89 15.66
C GLU A 63 11.90 5.84 16.03
N LEU A 64 11.73 4.59 15.55
CA LEU A 64 12.69 3.53 15.77
C LEU A 64 14.03 3.85 15.08
N ILE A 65 13.99 4.36 13.86
CA ILE A 65 15.19 4.81 13.12
C ILE A 65 15.88 5.94 13.90
N MET A 66 15.11 6.95 14.34
CA MET A 66 15.65 8.06 15.13
C MET A 66 16.34 7.59 16.41
N LYS A 67 15.74 6.65 17.14
CA LYS A 67 16.32 6.09 18.37
C LYS A 67 17.59 5.28 18.08
N THR A 68 17.59 4.48 17.01
CA THR A 68 18.72 3.59 16.68
C THR A 68 19.97 4.34 16.24
N PHE A 69 19.79 5.40 15.44
CA PHE A 69 20.90 6.21 14.93
C PHE A 69 21.11 7.51 15.73
N ASN A 70 20.28 7.77 16.75
CA ASN A 70 20.27 9.00 17.55
C ASN A 70 20.24 10.28 16.68
N ILE A 71 19.46 10.26 15.59
CA ILE A 71 19.34 11.35 14.64
C ILE A 71 18.01 12.11 14.79
N LYS A 72 18.04 13.40 14.48
CA LYS A 72 16.83 14.23 14.34
C LYS A 72 16.04 13.83 13.09
N PRO A 73 14.75 14.20 12.99
CA PRO A 73 13.99 14.02 11.75
C PRO A 73 14.73 14.60 10.54
N SER A 74 15.28 13.71 9.71
CA SER A 74 16.07 14.04 8.52
C SER A 74 15.53 13.32 7.28
N ARG A 75 16.00 13.73 6.09
CA ARG A 75 15.65 13.09 4.82
C ARG A 75 16.09 11.62 4.77
N GLU A 76 17.16 11.26 5.47
CA GLU A 76 17.72 9.89 5.49
C GLU A 76 16.73 8.89 6.07
N ILE A 77 15.93 9.29 7.06
CA ILE A 77 14.89 8.44 7.64
C ILE A 77 13.84 8.08 6.58
N GLY A 78 13.50 9.03 5.71
CA GLY A 78 12.60 8.79 4.59
C GLY A 78 13.18 7.78 3.60
N LEU A 79 14.46 7.96 3.24
CA LEU A 79 15.18 7.04 2.34
C LEU A 79 15.25 5.62 2.90
N ILE A 80 15.56 5.46 4.19
CA ILE A 80 15.62 4.14 4.83
C ILE A 80 14.25 3.46 4.84
N LYS A 81 13.18 4.19 5.16
CA LYS A 81 11.81 3.64 5.10
C LYS A 81 11.43 3.18 3.71
N GLU A 82 11.78 3.98 2.70
CA GLU A 82 11.51 3.66 1.30
C GLU A 82 12.32 2.45 0.85
N ALA A 83 13.62 2.39 1.20
CA ALA A 83 14.47 1.25 0.91
C ALA A 83 13.98 -0.06 1.56
N VAL A 84 13.55 -0.02 2.82
CA VAL A 84 12.96 -1.20 3.51
C VAL A 84 11.67 -1.64 2.81
N LYS A 85 10.80 -0.68 2.45
CA LYS A 85 9.56 -0.96 1.74
C LYS A 85 9.83 -1.62 0.38
N GLU A 86 10.77 -1.08 -0.40
CA GLU A 86 11.17 -1.64 -1.68
C GLU A 86 11.78 -3.03 -1.50
N ALA A 87 12.63 -3.25 -0.51
CA ALA A 87 13.23 -4.55 -0.24
C ALA A 87 12.19 -5.62 0.10
N ILE A 88 11.10 -5.27 0.78
CA ILE A 88 10.00 -6.20 1.06
C ILE A 88 9.17 -6.47 -0.20
N LEU A 89 8.89 -5.44 -1.00
CA LEU A 89 8.15 -5.58 -2.27
C LEU A 89 8.93 -6.39 -3.30
N ASP A 90 10.26 -6.25 -3.34
CA ASP A 90 11.18 -7.01 -4.19
C ASP A 90 11.39 -8.46 -3.68
N GLY A 91 10.89 -8.80 -2.48
CA GLY A 91 11.08 -10.10 -1.86
C GLY A 91 12.52 -10.35 -1.37
N LYS A 92 13.34 -9.31 -1.20
CA LYS A 92 14.71 -9.41 -0.67
C LYS A 92 14.73 -9.73 0.83
N ILE A 93 13.74 -9.20 1.58
CA ILE A 93 13.58 -9.43 3.01
C ILE A 93 12.13 -9.81 3.34
N PRO A 94 11.90 -10.70 4.33
CA PRO A 94 10.55 -10.98 4.82
C PRO A 94 9.97 -9.76 5.53
N ASN A 95 8.63 -9.66 5.56
CA ASN A 95 7.89 -8.61 6.29
C ASN A 95 7.89 -8.88 7.82
N GLU A 96 9.07 -9.15 8.36
CA GLU A 96 9.30 -9.42 9.77
C GLU A 96 10.13 -8.29 10.37
N TYR A 97 9.82 -7.94 11.62
CA TYR A 97 10.48 -6.84 12.31
C TYR A 97 12.00 -7.00 12.33
N ASP A 98 12.51 -8.19 12.64
CA ASP A 98 13.94 -8.46 12.78
C ASP A 98 14.69 -8.30 11.45
N ALA A 99 14.16 -8.86 10.37
CA ALA A 99 14.76 -8.72 9.04
C ALA A 99 14.76 -7.27 8.55
N CYS A 100 13.64 -6.57 8.78
CA CYS A 100 13.52 -5.15 8.45
C CYS A 100 14.53 -4.33 9.28
N PHE A 101 14.68 -4.62 10.58
CA PHE A 101 15.62 -3.94 11.46
C PHE A 101 17.08 -4.15 11.06
N GLN A 102 17.46 -5.36 10.63
CA GLN A 102 18.79 -5.63 10.10
C GLN A 102 19.04 -4.85 8.81
N PHE A 103 18.10 -4.88 7.86
CA PHE A 103 18.22 -4.14 6.60
C PHE A 103 18.32 -2.62 6.83
N MET A 104 17.54 -2.10 7.77
CA MET A 104 17.62 -0.70 8.21
C MET A 104 19.00 -0.32 8.73
N GLN A 105 19.67 -1.20 9.50
CA GLN A 105 21.04 -0.96 9.97
C GLN A 105 22.05 -0.94 8.84
N GLU A 106 21.94 -1.85 7.88
CA GLU A 106 22.82 -1.92 6.71
C GLU A 106 22.67 -0.66 5.84
N GLU A 107 21.44 -0.26 5.54
CA GLU A 107 21.16 0.97 4.77
C GLU A 107 21.61 2.22 5.53
N GLY A 108 21.40 2.29 6.84
CA GLY A 108 21.90 3.39 7.67
C GLY A 108 23.43 3.49 7.64
N LYS A 109 24.15 2.37 7.71
CA LYS A 109 25.61 2.34 7.57
C LYS A 109 26.07 2.81 6.19
N LYS A 110 25.38 2.42 5.11
CA LYS A 110 25.68 2.89 3.74
C LYS A 110 25.50 4.40 3.59
N LEU A 111 24.53 4.98 4.30
CA LEU A 111 24.30 6.42 4.36
C LEU A 111 25.29 7.15 5.30
N GLY A 112 26.20 6.45 5.97
CA GLY A 112 27.17 7.03 6.89
C GLY A 112 26.62 7.33 8.29
N LEU A 113 25.46 6.77 8.65
CA LEU A 113 24.88 6.92 9.98
C LEU A 113 25.60 6.02 10.99
N VAL A 114 25.95 6.61 12.14
CA VAL A 114 26.59 5.89 13.23
C VAL A 114 25.51 5.28 14.12
N ILE A 115 25.56 3.96 14.32
CA ILE A 115 24.67 3.27 15.25
C ILE A 115 25.09 3.65 16.67
N HIS A 116 24.28 4.46 17.33
CA HIS A 116 24.44 4.74 18.74
C HIS A 116 23.68 3.69 19.55
N SER A 117 24.25 2.49 19.62
CA SER A 117 23.85 1.51 20.62
C SER A 117 24.36 2.01 21.97
N LYS A 118 23.45 2.34 22.88
CA LYS A 118 23.77 2.63 24.28
C LYS A 118 23.33 1.48 25.16
#